data_AF-A0A7X7U3Z7-F1
#
_entry.id   AF-A0A7X7U3Z7-F1
#
_cell.length_a   1.000
_cell.length_b   1.000
_cell.length_c   1.000
_cell.angle_alpha   90.00
_cell.angle_beta   90.00
_cell.angle_gamma   90.00
#
_symmetry.space_group_name_H-M   'P 1'
#
loop_
_entity.id
_entity.type
_entity.pdbx_description
1 polymer ?
#
loop_
_entity_poly.entity_id
_entity_poly.type
_entity_poly.pdbx_seq_one_letter_code
_entity_poly.pdbx_strand_id
1 'polypeptide(L)' 'MMMNTPEFQEFNRRLDVEERLSHEESLRIYDALHEEAQALGAISSENIWDGFEIDLRIASAMKGLKRAREADQADR' A
#
# COMPACT_ATOMS: atom_id res chain seq x y z
N MET A 1 12.99 -8.97 -9.65
CA MET A 1 12.22 -9.69 -8.62
C MET A 1 13.23 -10.16 -7.59
N MET A 2 13.14 -9.70 -6.35
CA MET A 2 14.08 -10.11 -5.29
C MET A 2 13.87 -11.60 -5.02
N MET A 3 14.93 -12.41 -5.11
CA MET A 3 14.82 -13.86 -4.90
C MET A 3 14.54 -14.12 -3.42
N ASN A 4 13.50 -14.89 -3.13
CA ASN A 4 13.11 -15.28 -1.78
C ASN A 4 14.03 -16.41 -1.27
N THR A 5 15.29 -16.07 -1.01
CA THR A 5 16.29 -17.02 -0.51
C THR A 5 16.13 -17.23 1.01
N PRO A 6 16.60 -18.35 1.56
CA PRO A 6 16.55 -18.61 3.01
C PRO A 6 17.23 -17.51 3.84
N GLU A 7 18.33 -16.94 3.34
CA GLU A 7 19.08 -15.85 3.98
C GLU A 7 18.25 -14.56 4.01
N PHE A 8 17.51 -14.28 2.93
CA PHE A 8 16.58 -13.14 2.89
C PHE A 8 15.44 -13.32 3.90
N GLN A 9 14.90 -14.54 4.04
CA GLN A 9 13.87 -14.81 5.05
C GLN A 9 14.39 -14.68 6.48
N GLU A 10 15.62 -15.11 6.74
CA GLU A 10 16.26 -14.97 8.05
C GLU A 10 16.52 -13.51 8.39
N PHE A 11 17.01 -12.73 7.42
CA PHE A 11 17.16 -11.28 7.55
C PHE A 11 15.83 -10.61 7.91
N ASN A 12 14.75 -10.88 7.15
CA ASN A 12 13.43 -10.31 7.43
C ASN A 12 12.89 -10.74 8.79
N ARG A 13 13.06 -12.01 9.19
CA ARG A 13 12.64 -12.47 10.53
C ARG A 13 13.36 -11.74 11.65
N ARG A 14 14.65 -11.45 11.49
CA ARG A 14 15.40 -10.67 12.47
C ARG A 14 14.92 -9.23 12.50
N LEU A 15 14.74 -8.62 11.34
CA LEU A 15 14.23 -7.26 11.21
C LEU A 15 12.84 -7.12 11.84
N ASP A 16 11.93 -8.07 11.59
CA ASP A 16 10.60 -8.11 12.20
C ASP A 16 10.62 -8.21 13.72
N VAL A 17 11.66 -8.81 14.31
CA VAL A 17 11.83 -8.91 15.76
C VAL A 17 12.46 -7.63 16.32
N GLU A 18 13.47 -7.08 15.65
CA GLU A 18 14.19 -5.88 16.07
C GLU A 18 13.32 -4.61 15.92
N GLU A 19 12.52 -4.53 14.85
CA GLU A 19 11.64 -3.41 14.55
C GLU A 19 10.18 -3.67 14.97
N ARG A 20 9.96 -4.66 15.84
CA ARG A 20 8.61 -5.01 16.29
C ARG A 20 8.02 -3.92 17.18
N LEU A 21 7.25 -3.03 16.58
CA LEU A 21 6.50 -2.03 17.30
C LEU A 21 5.28 -2.66 17.99
N SER A 22 5.02 -2.23 19.22
CA SER A 22 3.74 -2.53 19.85
C SER A 22 2.60 -1.84 19.08
N HIS A 23 1.39 -2.37 19.20
CA HIS A 23 0.23 -1.77 18.54
C HIS A 23 0.05 -0.29 18.90
N GLU A 24 0.30 0.07 20.17
CA GLU A 24 0.18 1.43 20.66
C GLU A 24 1.28 2.37 20.12
N GLU A 25 2.50 1.87 19.91
CA GLU A 25 3.57 2.65 19.27
C GLU A 25 3.28 2.85 17.79
N SER A 26 2.84 1.80 17.10
CA SER A 26 2.42 1.88 15.69
C SER A 26 1.28 2.86 15.50
N LEU A 27 0.29 2.86 16.40
CA LEU A 27 -0.84 3.79 16.34
C LEU A 27 -0.38 5.23 16.56
N ARG A 28 0.48 5.49 17.55
CA ARG A 28 1.03 6.83 17.79
C ARG A 28 1.84 7.36 16.61
N ILE A 29 2.64 6.50 15.97
CA ILE A 29 3.40 6.86 14.77
C ILE A 29 2.44 7.18 13.62
N TYR A 30 1.41 6.35 13.44
CA TYR A 30 0.40 6.58 12.41
C TYR A 30 -0.32 7.92 12.62
N ASP A 31 -0.80 8.21 13.83
CA ASP A 31 -1.52 9.45 14.13
C ASP A 31 -0.63 10.68 13.85
N ALA A 32 0.63 10.65 14.28
CA ALA A 32 1.57 11.75 14.04
C ALA A 32 1.84 11.98 12.54
N LEU A 33 2.04 10.91 11.77
CA LEU A 33 2.25 10.99 10.32
C LEU A 33 0.98 11.44 9.59
N HIS A 34 -0.19 11.01 10.06
CA HIS A 34 -1.48 11.39 9.49
C HIS A 34 -1.77 12.87 9.71
N GLU A 35 -1.50 13.39 10.91
CA GLU A 35 -1.58 14.83 11.21
C GLU A 35 -0.64 15.65 10.33
N GLU A 36 0.61 15.21 10.14
CA GLU A 36 1.56 15.89 9.26
C GLU A 36 1.10 15.87 7.79
N ALA A 37 0.62 14.73 7.30
CA ALA A 37 0.14 14.59 5.94
C ALA A 37 -1.10 15.46 5.66
N GLN A 38 -1.99 15.60 6.65
CA GLN A 38 -3.10 16.55 6.58
C GLN A 38 -2.62 18.00 6.57
N ALA A 39 -1.67 18.36 7.44
CA ALA A 39 -1.11 19.72 7.49
C ALA A 39 -0.42 20.12 6.18
N LEU A 40 0.21 19.17 5.50
CA LEU A 40 0.83 19.34 4.19
C LEU A 40 -0.17 19.32 3.03
N GLY A 41 -1.46 19.04 3.30
CA GLY A 41 -2.50 18.90 2.28
C GLY A 41 -2.30 17.69 1.36
N ALA A 42 -1.45 16.73 1.75
CA ALA A 42 -1.23 15.49 1.02
C ALA A 42 -2.44 14.55 1.14
N ILE A 43 -3.17 14.66 2.26
CA ILE A 43 -4.45 13.98 2.48
C ILE A 43 -5.50 15.07 2.72
N SER A 44 -6.60 15.02 1.96
CA SER A 44 -7.67 16.02 1.98
C SER A 44 -8.76 15.72 3.00
N SER A 45 -8.78 14.51 3.57
CA SER A 45 -9.80 14.03 4.50
C SER A 45 -9.19 13.59 5.83
N GLU A 46 -9.91 13.88 6.92
CA GLU A 46 -9.60 13.41 8.27
C GLU A 46 -9.64 11.87 8.34
N ASN A 47 -10.38 11.23 7.42
CA ASN A 47 -10.52 9.79 7.29
C ASN A 47 -9.80 9.28 6.03
N ILE A 48 -8.79 8.41 6.17
CA ILE A 48 -8.04 7.82 5.03
C ILE A 48 -8.97 7.01 4.08
N TRP A 49 -10.11 6.55 4.59
CA TRP A 49 -11.10 5.83 3.81
C TRP A 49 -11.94 6.73 2.90
N ASP A 50 -11.98 8.04 3.14
CA ASP A 50 -12.64 8.97 2.24
C ASP A 50 -11.86 9.06 0.93
N GLY A 51 -12.50 8.66 -0.16
CA GLY A 51 -11.90 8.61 -1.50
C GLY A 51 -11.24 7.28 -1.85
N PHE A 52 -10.88 6.44 -0.88
CA PHE A 52 -10.26 5.13 -1.15
C PHE A 52 -11.17 4.21 -1.98
N GLU A 53 -12.49 4.24 -1.75
CA GLU A 53 -13.44 3.47 -2.55
C GLU A 53 -13.43 3.93 -4.02
N ILE A 54 -13.31 5.24 -4.26
CA ILE A 54 -13.24 5.81 -5.61
C ILE A 54 -11.94 5.37 -6.28
N ASP A 55 -10.80 5.45 -5.58
CA ASP A 55 -9.51 5.02 -6.10
C ASP A 55 -9.47 3.51 -6.39
N LEU A 56 -10.06 2.69 -5.51
CA LEU A 56 -10.19 1.26 -5.72
C LEU A 56 -11.03 0.95 -6.97
N ARG A 57 -12.11 1.72 -7.18
CA ARG A 57 -12.98 1.58 -8.35
C ARG A 57 -12.25 1.98 -9.63
N ILE A 58 -11.47 3.06 -9.62
CA ILE A 58 -10.63 3.49 -10.74
C ILE A 58 -9.56 2.43 -11.05
N ALA A 59 -8.86 1.92 -10.03
CA ALA A 59 -7.85 0.88 -10.20
C ALA A 59 -8.44 -0.41 -10.78
N SER A 60 -9.63 -0.81 -10.32
CA SER A 60 -10.38 -1.95 -10.86
C SER A 60 -10.74 -1.76 -12.34
N ALA A 61 -11.26 -0.58 -12.70
CA ALA A 61 -11.58 -0.24 -14.08
C ALA A 61 -10.34 -0.25 -14.99
N MET A 62 -9.24 0.33 -14.52
CA MET A 62 -7.95 0.35 -15.23
C MET A 62 -7.40 -1.07 -15.48
N LYS A 63 -7.51 -1.95 -14.48
CA LYS A 63 -7.12 -3.36 -14.60
C LYS A 63 -8.01 -4.09 -15.61
N GLY A 64 -9.30 -3.81 -15.63
CA GLY A 64 -10.25 -4.33 -16.62
C GLY A 64 -9.90 -3.90 -18.05
N LEU A 65 -9.64 -2.61 -18.25
CA LEU A 65 -9.23 -2.04 -19.54
C LEU A 65 -7.91 -2.66 -20.05
N LYS A 66 -6.94 -2.86 -19.16
CA LYS A 66 -5.66 -3.49 -19.51
C LYS A 66 -5.89 -4.92 -20.03
N ARG A 67 -6.73 -5.71 -19.36
CA ARG A 67 -7.07 -7.08 -19.78
C ARG A 67 -7.80 -7.13 -21.12
N ALA A 68 -8.75 -6.21 -21.34
CA ALA A 68 -9.46 -6.12 -22.61
C ALA A 68 -8.49 -5.81 -23.76
N ARG A 69 -7.52 -4.91 -23.55
CA ARG A 69 -6.51 -4.56 -24.53
C ARG A 69 -5.52 -5.70 -24.82
N GLU A 70 -5.18 -6.51 -23.81
CA GLU A 70 -4.34 -7.70 -23.98
C GLU A 70 -5.06 -8.82 -24.75
N ALA A 71 -6.36 -9.00 -24.54
CA ALA A 71 -7.18 -9.95 -25.30
C ALA A 71 -7.31 -9.55 -26.78
N ASP A 72 -7.53 -8.25 -27.05
CA ASP A 72 -7.62 -7.70 -28.42
C ASP A 72 -6.30 -7.78 -29.20
N GLN A 73 -5.16 -7.88 -28.49
CA GLN A 73 -3.84 -8.08 -29.09
C GLN A 73 -3.47 -9.55 -29.29
N ALA A 74 -4.09 -10.47 -28.55
CA ALA A 74 -3.87 -11.92 -28.69
C ALA A 74 -4.70 -12.54 -29.82
N ASP A 75 -5.80 -11.90 -30.21
CA ASP A 75 -6.69 -12.31 -31.32
C ASP A 75 -6.28 -11.72 -32.70
N ARG A 76 -5.11 -11.06 -32.80
CA ARG A 76 -4.50 -10.56 -34.06
C ARG A 76 -3.23 -11.32 -34.42
#